data_AF-A0A9X2NWQ3-F1
#
_entry.id   AF-A0A9X2NWQ3-F1
#
_cell.length_a   1.000
_cell.length_b   1.000
_cell.length_c   1.000
_cell.angle_alpha   90.00
_cell.angle_beta   90.00
_cell.angle_gamma   90.00
#
_symmetry.space_group_name_H-M   'P 1'
#
loop_
_entity.id
_entity.type
_entity.pdbx_description
1 polymer ?
#
loop_
_entity_poly.entity_id
_entity_poly.type
_entity_poly.pdbx_seq_one_letter_code
_entity_poly.pdbx_strand_id
1 'polypeptide(L)'
;ANKVRIPERIGKTEITKQEQDMLRAGLPVRDKLIERKDGRKFVTTLQVNVEQRGVEFVPGTGRSPRAAQTQEAKNNPAQGQAQDAENAAAIQNGQRRNSWTNADGSIRPISKWSGVEFTEQQKADYVAGKAVKLENVTDKQGFHATMYIRFNPEKGRPYRYDTDPDNAQKVAPSNESRTQVAVNSEGKTNEATKNLKEPLRKGQTAPKDTAQQQQQENGKKRNKGMRM
;
A
#
# COMPACT_ATOMS: atom_id res chain seq x y z
N ALA A 1 32.45 -38.48 -31.29
CA ALA A 1 31.73 -38.33 -30.00
C ALA A 1 30.83 -37.10 -30.08
N ASN A 2 29.51 -37.29 -29.95
CA ASN A 2 28.48 -36.25 -30.06
C ASN A 2 28.55 -35.28 -28.87
N LYS A 3 29.41 -34.25 -28.95
CA LYS A 3 29.57 -33.26 -27.88
C LYS A 3 28.64 -32.07 -28.12
N VAL A 4 27.74 -31.83 -27.17
CA VAL A 4 26.91 -30.61 -27.14
C VAL A 4 27.84 -29.39 -27.06
N ARG A 5 27.58 -28.37 -27.89
CA ARG A 5 28.37 -27.14 -27.92
C ARG A 5 27.76 -26.12 -26.95
N ILE A 6 28.48 -25.82 -25.88
CA ILE A 6 28.10 -24.78 -24.91
C ILE A 6 29.01 -23.56 -25.13
N PRO A 7 28.45 -22.39 -25.46
CA PRO A 7 29.23 -21.18 -25.73
C PRO A 7 29.71 -20.53 -24.43
N GLU A 8 30.81 -19.78 -24.51
CA GLU A 8 31.32 -18.97 -23.41
C GLU A 8 30.55 -17.65 -23.23
N ARG A 9 29.79 -17.25 -24.25
CA ARG A 9 29.02 -16.00 -24.24
C ARG A 9 27.73 -16.15 -25.02
N ILE A 10 26.66 -15.54 -24.49
CA ILE A 10 25.36 -15.42 -25.15
C ILE A 10 25.03 -13.94 -25.25
N GLY A 11 24.95 -13.43 -26.49
CA GLY A 11 24.86 -11.98 -26.71
C GLY A 11 26.12 -11.27 -26.19
N LYS A 12 25.94 -10.40 -25.19
CA LYS A 12 27.02 -9.73 -24.45
C LYS A 12 27.27 -10.33 -23.07
N THR A 13 26.45 -11.30 -22.64
CA THR A 13 26.58 -11.93 -21.32
C THR A 13 27.52 -13.12 -21.35
N GLU A 14 28.49 -13.14 -20.43
CA GLU A 14 29.39 -14.27 -20.22
C GLU A 14 28.72 -15.42 -19.46
N ILE A 15 29.02 -16.64 -19.91
CA ILE A 15 28.64 -17.89 -19.27
C ILE A 15 29.85 -18.41 -18.53
N THR A 16 29.78 -18.38 -17.21
CA THR A 16 30.90 -18.75 -16.34
C THR A 16 31.26 -20.23 -16.54
N LYS A 17 32.50 -20.62 -16.23
CA LYS A 17 32.91 -22.04 -16.34
C LYS A 17 31.98 -22.96 -15.53
N GLN A 18 31.58 -22.53 -14.34
CA GLN A 18 30.62 -23.26 -13.50
C GLN A 18 29.26 -23.43 -14.19
N GLU A 19 28.73 -22.39 -14.82
CA GLU A 19 27.48 -22.48 -15.58
C GLU A 19 27.62 -23.38 -16.80
N GLN A 20 28.77 -23.36 -17.48
CA GLN A 20 29.05 -24.29 -18.57
C GLN A 20 29.09 -25.73 -18.08
N ASP A 21 29.70 -26.00 -16.92
CA ASP A 21 29.77 -27.33 -16.34
C ASP A 21 28.40 -27.82 -15.90
N MET A 22 27.57 -26.94 -15.34
CA MET A 22 26.15 -27.23 -15.06
C MET A 22 25.41 -27.64 -16.33
N LEU A 23 25.55 -26.86 -17.41
CA LEU A 23 24.92 -27.17 -18.70
C LEU A 23 25.45 -28.48 -19.31
N ARG A 24 26.77 -28.77 -19.18
CA ARG A 24 27.36 -30.05 -19.61
C ARG A 24 26.80 -31.23 -18.82
N ALA A 25 26.49 -31.03 -17.55
CA ALA A 25 25.84 -32.01 -16.68
C ALA A 25 24.32 -32.12 -16.91
N GLY A 26 23.75 -31.36 -17.86
CA GLY A 26 22.32 -31.33 -18.13
C GLY A 26 21.50 -30.54 -17.09
N LEU A 27 22.17 -29.81 -16.20
CA LEU A 27 21.52 -28.99 -15.18
C LEU A 27 21.14 -27.61 -15.76
N PRO A 28 19.97 -27.06 -15.41
CA PRO A 28 19.56 -25.74 -15.84
C PRO A 28 20.32 -24.64 -15.10
N VAL A 29 20.66 -23.55 -15.81
CA VAL A 29 21.12 -22.29 -15.20
C VAL A 29 19.94 -21.34 -15.12
N ARG A 30 19.36 -21.20 -13.94
CA ARG A 30 18.14 -20.40 -13.70
C ARG A 30 18.46 -18.93 -13.50
N ASP A 31 17.47 -18.07 -13.79
CA ASP A 31 17.50 -16.63 -13.55
C ASP A 31 18.75 -15.90 -14.09
N LYS A 32 19.33 -16.39 -15.18
CA LYS A 32 20.50 -15.78 -15.82
C LYS A 32 20.08 -14.51 -16.55
N LEU A 33 20.74 -13.39 -16.26
CA LEU A 33 20.55 -12.12 -16.96
C LEU A 33 21.35 -12.09 -18.27
N ILE A 34 20.67 -12.17 -19.40
CA ILE A 34 21.21 -12.14 -20.76
C ILE A 34 21.08 -10.75 -21.37
N GLU A 35 22.17 -10.12 -21.77
CA GLU A 35 22.15 -8.91 -22.58
C GLU A 35 22.30 -9.28 -24.05
N ARG A 36 21.30 -8.92 -24.87
CA ARG A 36 21.34 -9.07 -26.32
C ARG A 36 22.30 -8.06 -26.95
N LYS A 37 22.67 -8.31 -28.21
CA LYS A 37 23.51 -7.40 -28.99
C LYS A 37 22.90 -5.99 -29.14
N ASP A 38 21.57 -5.90 -29.21
CA ASP A 38 20.79 -4.64 -29.26
C ASP A 38 20.66 -3.94 -27.90
N GLY A 39 21.34 -4.43 -26.85
CA GLY A 39 21.31 -3.87 -25.50
C GLY A 39 20.09 -4.28 -24.67
N ARG A 40 19.12 -5.01 -25.23
CA ARG A 40 17.96 -5.49 -24.47
C ARG A 40 18.41 -6.58 -23.50
N LYS A 41 18.13 -6.38 -22.21
CA LYS A 41 18.46 -7.33 -21.16
C LYS A 41 17.29 -8.21 -20.85
N PHE A 42 17.51 -9.51 -20.69
CA PHE A 42 16.51 -10.40 -20.16
C PHE A 42 16.93 -11.54 -19.26
N VAL A 43 16.12 -11.83 -18.23
CA VAL A 43 16.33 -12.95 -17.32
C VAL A 43 15.63 -14.18 -17.88
N THR A 44 16.36 -15.29 -17.94
CA THR A 44 15.88 -16.56 -18.50
C THR A 44 16.56 -17.74 -17.80
N THR A 45 15.99 -18.92 -17.96
CA THR A 45 16.71 -20.17 -17.68
C THR A 45 17.38 -20.65 -18.96
N LEU A 46 18.61 -21.13 -18.83
CA LEU A 46 19.35 -21.82 -19.88
C LEU A 46 19.29 -23.32 -19.64
N GLN A 47 18.97 -24.09 -20.68
CA GLN A 47 19.05 -25.56 -20.67
C GLN A 47 19.77 -26.04 -21.92
N VAL A 48 20.26 -27.28 -21.88
CA VAL A 48 20.82 -27.91 -23.07
C VAL A 48 19.72 -28.64 -23.81
N ASN A 49 19.53 -28.29 -25.07
CA ASN A 49 18.75 -29.05 -26.01
C ASN A 49 19.66 -30.09 -26.68
N VAL A 50 19.36 -31.37 -26.45
CA VAL A 50 20.16 -32.49 -26.99
C VAL A 50 19.92 -32.67 -28.49
N GLU A 51 18.72 -32.37 -28.97
CA GLU A 51 18.33 -32.47 -30.38
C GLU A 51 18.99 -31.38 -31.23
N GLN A 52 18.99 -30.13 -30.75
CA GLN A 52 19.67 -28.99 -31.37
C GLN A 52 21.16 -28.89 -30.99
N ARG A 53 21.64 -29.77 -30.11
CA ARG A 53 23.04 -29.88 -29.64
C ARG A 53 23.62 -28.58 -29.09
N GLY A 54 22.79 -27.77 -28.44
CA GLY A 54 23.16 -26.43 -27.99
C GLY A 54 22.36 -25.96 -26.78
N VAL A 55 22.72 -24.79 -26.27
CA VAL A 55 22.02 -24.14 -25.16
C VAL A 55 20.78 -23.43 -25.72
N GLU A 56 19.62 -23.73 -25.15
CA GLU A 56 18.35 -23.08 -25.46
C GLU A 56 17.86 -22.19 -24.31
N PHE A 57 17.07 -21.19 -24.67
CA PHE A 57 16.32 -20.39 -23.72
C PHE A 57 15.01 -21.09 -23.41
N VAL A 58 14.75 -21.37 -22.14
CA VAL A 58 13.48 -21.97 -21.71
C VAL A 58 12.49 -20.84 -21.39
N PRO A 59 11.44 -20.64 -22.22
CA PRO A 59 10.44 -19.62 -21.97
C PRO A 59 9.61 -20.00 -20.73
N GLY A 60 9.37 -19.04 -19.83
CA GLY A 60 8.45 -19.22 -18.70
C GLY A 60 9.07 -19.72 -17.40
N THR A 61 10.36 -20.07 -17.36
CA THR A 61 11.04 -20.47 -16.12
C THR A 61 11.98 -19.41 -15.53
N GLY A 62 12.23 -18.31 -16.26
CA GLY A 62 12.95 -17.14 -15.76
C GLY A 62 12.04 -15.90 -15.73
N ARG A 63 12.20 -15.06 -14.70
CA ARG A 63 11.40 -13.83 -14.54
C ARG A 63 11.66 -12.84 -15.67
N SER A 64 10.83 -12.81 -16.71
CA SER A 64 11.03 -11.89 -17.84
C SER A 64 11.28 -10.43 -17.39
N PRO A 65 12.05 -9.62 -18.13
CA PRO A 65 12.49 -8.28 -17.72
C PRO A 65 11.43 -7.23 -17.98
N ARG A 66 10.36 -7.62 -18.67
CA ARG A 66 9.12 -6.86 -18.66
C ARG A 66 8.52 -6.84 -17.25
N ALA A 67 8.87 -7.80 -16.40
CA ALA A 67 8.63 -7.73 -14.95
C ALA A 67 9.65 -6.84 -14.20
N ALA A 68 10.84 -6.57 -14.76
CA ALA A 68 11.87 -5.70 -14.16
C ALA A 68 11.71 -4.21 -14.53
N GLN A 69 11.31 -3.87 -15.77
CA GLN A 69 11.09 -2.46 -16.17
C GLN A 69 9.70 -1.91 -15.83
N THR A 70 8.76 -2.74 -15.37
CA THR A 70 7.54 -2.23 -14.71
C THR A 70 7.78 -1.93 -13.22
N GLN A 71 9.00 -2.14 -12.71
CA GLN A 71 9.36 -2.01 -11.29
C GLN A 71 10.09 -0.72 -10.90
N GLU A 72 10.43 0.17 -11.85
CA GLU A 72 11.12 1.43 -11.52
C GLU A 72 10.17 2.65 -11.49
N ALA A 73 8.91 2.52 -11.94
CA ALA A 73 7.88 3.56 -11.85
C ALA A 73 6.67 3.19 -10.94
N LYS A 74 6.78 2.12 -10.16
CA LYS A 74 5.79 1.75 -9.14
C LYS A 74 6.43 1.71 -7.76
N ASN A 75 6.86 2.89 -7.32
CA ASN A 75 7.07 3.18 -5.92
C ASN A 75 5.70 3.15 -5.20
N ASN A 76 5.18 1.94 -4.95
CA ASN A 76 4.13 1.60 -3.99
C ASN A 76 3.86 0.08 -4.02
N PRO A 77 3.97 -0.64 -2.90
CA PRO A 77 3.87 -2.09 -2.93
C PRO A 77 2.42 -2.54 -3.11
N ALA A 78 2.11 -3.03 -4.30
CA ALA A 78 1.00 -3.93 -4.57
C ALA A 78 1.57 -5.34 -4.69
N GLN A 79 1.74 -6.06 -3.57
CA GLN A 79 2.05 -7.49 -3.55
C GLN A 79 1.29 -8.20 -2.43
N GLY A 80 0.02 -8.48 -2.70
CA GLY A 80 -0.67 -9.65 -2.18
C GLY A 80 -0.83 -10.66 -3.31
N GLN A 81 0.15 -11.54 -3.51
CA GLN A 81 -0.04 -12.78 -4.27
C GLN A 81 -0.14 -13.92 -3.27
N ALA A 82 -1.39 -14.34 -3.04
CA ALA A 82 -1.76 -15.58 -2.39
C ALA A 82 -3.17 -15.95 -2.83
N GLN A 83 -3.24 -16.62 -3.97
CA GLN A 83 -4.43 -17.35 -4.37
C GLN A 83 -4.30 -18.74 -3.79
N ASP A 84 -4.91 -18.96 -2.62
CA ASP A 84 -5.13 -20.30 -2.10
C ASP A 84 -6.65 -20.45 -1.87
N ALA A 85 -7.24 -21.41 -2.60
CA ALA A 85 -8.59 -22.00 -2.51
C ALA A 85 -9.88 -21.21 -2.88
N GLU A 86 -10.05 -19.91 -2.64
CA GLU A 86 -11.40 -19.29 -2.72
C GLU A 86 -11.76 -18.58 -4.05
N ASN A 87 -10.94 -18.73 -5.10
CA ASN A 87 -11.22 -18.17 -6.44
C ASN A 87 -11.68 -19.22 -7.48
N ALA A 88 -12.19 -20.38 -7.04
CA ALA A 88 -12.72 -21.39 -7.95
C ALA A 88 -14.02 -20.94 -8.67
N ALA A 89 -14.76 -19.97 -8.11
CA ALA A 89 -16.07 -19.57 -8.64
C ALA A 89 -16.04 -18.57 -9.82
N ALA A 90 -14.88 -18.04 -10.24
CA ALA A 90 -14.78 -17.03 -11.30
C ALA A 90 -14.14 -17.54 -12.61
N ILE A 91 -14.00 -18.86 -12.77
CA ILE A 91 -13.49 -19.51 -13.99
C ILE A 91 -14.66 -19.73 -14.96
N GLN A 92 -15.20 -18.68 -15.60
CA GLN A 92 -16.08 -18.91 -16.75
C GLN A 92 -15.86 -18.01 -17.97
N ASN A 93 -15.03 -16.95 -17.95
CA ASN A 93 -14.94 -16.07 -19.12
C ASN A 93 -13.57 -15.46 -19.46
N GLY A 94 -12.46 -16.12 -19.12
CA GLY A 94 -11.13 -15.75 -19.65
C GLY A 94 -10.57 -14.36 -19.26
N GLN A 95 -11.34 -13.51 -18.58
CA GLN A 95 -10.89 -12.22 -18.04
C GLN A 95 -10.52 -12.38 -16.57
N ARG A 96 -9.22 -12.53 -16.30
CA ARG A 96 -8.65 -12.39 -14.96
C ARG A 96 -8.82 -10.94 -14.47
N ARG A 97 -9.99 -10.60 -13.91
CA ARG A 97 -10.16 -9.35 -13.15
C ARG A 97 -9.71 -9.60 -11.70
N ASN A 98 -8.49 -9.20 -11.38
CA ASN A 98 -8.05 -9.02 -10.00
C ASN A 98 -8.87 -7.87 -9.36
N SER A 99 -10.06 -8.18 -8.85
CA SER A 99 -10.86 -7.27 -8.04
C SER A 99 -10.60 -7.53 -6.56
N TRP A 100 -10.35 -6.46 -5.80
CA TRP A 100 -10.24 -6.50 -4.33
C TRP A 100 -11.58 -6.27 -3.64
N THR A 101 -12.64 -6.08 -4.41
CA THR A 101 -14.01 -5.98 -3.95
C THR A 101 -14.91 -6.98 -4.67
N ASN A 102 -15.95 -7.43 -3.99
CA ASN A 102 -17.02 -8.21 -4.58
C ASN A 102 -17.97 -7.30 -5.39
N ALA A 103 -18.90 -7.90 -6.12
CA ALA A 103 -19.86 -7.16 -6.94
C ALA A 103 -20.79 -6.24 -6.11
N ASP A 104 -21.01 -6.57 -4.84
CA ASP A 104 -21.78 -5.80 -3.87
C ASP A 104 -20.97 -4.66 -3.20
N GLY A 105 -19.70 -4.49 -3.57
CA GLY A 105 -18.80 -3.49 -2.99
C GLY A 105 -18.11 -3.91 -1.69
N SER A 106 -18.39 -5.09 -1.15
CA SER A 106 -17.69 -5.62 0.04
C SER A 106 -16.22 -5.90 -0.26
N ILE A 107 -15.36 -5.70 0.74
CA ILE A 107 -13.91 -5.94 0.63
C ILE A 107 -13.68 -7.46 0.58
N ARG A 108 -12.92 -7.92 -0.42
CA ARG A 108 -12.51 -9.33 -0.51
C ARG A 108 -11.43 -9.64 0.53
N PRO A 109 -11.51 -10.77 1.24
CA PRO A 109 -10.50 -11.15 2.22
C PRO A 109 -9.13 -11.40 1.56
N ILE A 110 -8.07 -11.22 2.34
CA ILE A 110 -6.69 -11.54 1.95
C ILE A 110 -6.06 -12.46 3.00
N SER A 111 -5.27 -13.45 2.56
CA SER A 111 -4.72 -14.47 3.45
C SER A 111 -3.28 -14.22 3.88
N LYS A 112 -2.50 -13.48 3.10
CA LYS A 112 -1.11 -13.11 3.43
C LYS A 112 -0.68 -11.87 2.66
N TRP A 113 0.35 -11.19 3.17
CA TRP A 113 0.96 -10.03 2.55
C TRP A 113 2.48 -10.08 2.65
N SER A 114 3.19 -9.88 1.55
CA SER A 114 4.66 -9.91 1.52
C SER A 114 5.27 -11.16 2.19
N GLY A 115 4.61 -12.31 2.08
CA GLY A 115 5.03 -13.57 2.70
C GLY A 115 4.58 -13.79 4.15
N VAL A 116 3.98 -12.79 4.80
CA VAL A 116 3.43 -12.89 6.16
C VAL A 116 1.97 -13.29 6.11
N GLU A 117 1.62 -14.42 6.71
CA GLU A 117 0.25 -14.92 6.80
C GLU A 117 -0.59 -14.11 7.79
N PHE A 118 -1.86 -13.92 7.45
CA PHE A 118 -2.82 -13.22 8.30
C PHE A 118 -3.47 -14.21 9.24
N THR A 119 -3.57 -13.84 10.51
CA THR A 119 -4.45 -14.52 11.47
C THR A 119 -5.90 -14.33 11.08
N GLU A 120 -6.80 -15.19 11.57
CA GLU A 120 -8.24 -15.05 11.30
C GLU A 120 -8.79 -13.69 11.72
N GLN A 121 -8.33 -13.18 12.87
CA GLN A 121 -8.68 -11.85 13.35
C GLN A 121 -8.21 -10.75 12.38
N GLN A 122 -6.99 -10.85 11.86
CA GLN A 122 -6.48 -9.89 10.88
C GLN A 122 -7.25 -9.94 9.56
N LYS A 123 -7.68 -11.12 9.11
CA LYS A 123 -8.55 -11.26 7.93
C LYS A 123 -9.89 -10.55 8.16
N ALA A 124 -10.51 -10.78 9.32
CA ALA A 124 -11.78 -10.15 9.70
C ALA A 124 -11.64 -8.62 9.81
N ASP A 125 -10.59 -8.14 10.45
CA ASP A 125 -10.31 -6.70 10.58
C ASP A 125 -10.06 -6.04 9.21
N TYR A 126 -9.35 -6.71 8.30
CA TYR A 126 -9.14 -6.22 6.94
C TYR A 126 -10.46 -6.10 6.15
N VAL A 127 -11.32 -7.12 6.20
CA VAL A 127 -12.63 -7.12 5.53
C VAL A 127 -13.57 -6.06 6.15
N ALA A 128 -13.43 -5.79 7.44
CA ALA A 128 -14.09 -4.68 8.13
C ALA A 128 -13.50 -3.29 7.78
N GLY A 129 -12.48 -3.24 6.92
CA GLY A 129 -11.84 -2.00 6.48
C GLY A 129 -10.88 -1.37 7.48
N LYS A 130 -10.47 -2.10 8.53
CA LYS A 130 -9.48 -1.66 9.52
C LYS A 130 -8.05 -1.91 9.05
N ALA A 131 -7.10 -1.26 9.72
CA ALA A 131 -5.68 -1.52 9.54
C ALA A 131 -5.27 -2.85 10.21
N VAL A 132 -4.52 -3.67 9.47
CA VAL A 132 -3.86 -4.87 9.97
C VAL A 132 -2.39 -4.57 10.20
N LYS A 133 -1.91 -4.76 11.43
CA LYS A 133 -0.50 -4.68 11.79
C LYS A 133 0.22 -5.97 11.41
N LEU A 134 1.31 -5.86 10.67
CA LEU A 134 2.21 -6.95 10.32
C LEU A 134 3.59 -6.67 10.93
N GLU A 135 4.08 -7.63 11.71
CA GLU A 135 5.41 -7.56 12.32
C GLU A 135 6.40 -8.41 11.52
N ASN A 136 7.69 -8.09 11.62
CA ASN A 136 8.79 -8.83 11.01
C ASN A 136 8.72 -8.97 9.48
N VAL A 137 8.04 -8.07 8.78
CA VAL A 137 7.99 -8.11 7.31
C VAL A 137 9.39 -7.86 6.75
N THR A 138 9.94 -8.86 6.08
CA THR A 138 11.29 -8.82 5.51
C THR A 138 11.28 -8.07 4.18
N ASP A 139 12.14 -7.07 4.06
CA ASP A 139 12.38 -6.40 2.79
C ASP A 139 13.35 -7.18 1.89
N LYS A 140 13.64 -6.64 0.71
CA LYS A 140 14.56 -7.28 -0.26
C LYS A 140 16.01 -7.36 0.24
N GLN A 141 16.37 -6.56 1.23
CA GLN A 141 17.71 -6.48 1.83
C GLN A 141 17.82 -7.34 3.10
N GLY A 142 16.72 -7.96 3.54
CA GLY A 142 16.67 -8.80 4.74
C GLY A 142 16.31 -8.04 6.03
N PHE A 143 16.00 -6.74 5.97
CA PHE A 143 15.58 -5.99 7.14
C PHE A 143 14.13 -6.29 7.49
N HIS A 144 13.88 -6.50 8.77
CA HIS A 144 12.55 -6.70 9.32
C HIS A 144 11.94 -5.36 9.74
N ALA A 145 10.73 -5.08 9.30
CA ALA A 145 9.99 -3.88 9.67
C ALA A 145 8.54 -4.20 10.08
N THR A 146 8.00 -3.35 10.95
CA THR A 146 6.56 -3.31 11.22
C THR A 146 5.88 -2.50 10.12
N MET A 147 4.77 -2.99 9.60
CA MET A 147 3.94 -2.25 8.63
C MET A 147 2.45 -2.45 8.89
N TYR A 148 1.64 -1.61 8.27
CA TYR A 148 0.19 -1.67 8.35
C TYR A 148 -0.42 -1.83 6.96
N ILE A 149 -1.41 -2.70 6.82
CA ILE A 149 -2.17 -2.91 5.58
C ILE A 149 -3.63 -2.57 5.82
N ARG A 150 -4.21 -1.70 4.98
CA ARG A 150 -5.64 -1.35 5.02
C ARG A 150 -6.19 -1.28 3.59
N PHE A 151 -7.45 -1.63 3.41
CA PHE A 151 -8.12 -1.41 2.12
C PHE A 151 -8.30 0.09 1.86
N ASN A 152 -7.84 0.55 0.70
CA ASN A 152 -8.03 1.93 0.26
C ASN A 152 -9.22 1.99 -0.71
N PRO A 153 -10.36 2.61 -0.33
CA PRO A 153 -11.55 2.67 -1.17
C PRO A 153 -11.35 3.53 -2.42
N GLU A 154 -10.55 4.59 -2.36
CA GLU A 154 -10.26 5.44 -3.52
C GLU A 154 -9.45 4.71 -4.59
N LYS A 155 -8.56 3.81 -4.16
CA LYS A 155 -7.72 3.00 -5.06
C LYS A 155 -8.31 1.62 -5.35
N GLY A 156 -9.41 1.27 -4.67
CA GLY A 156 -10.08 -0.04 -4.77
C GLY A 156 -9.16 -1.22 -4.47
N ARG A 157 -8.20 -1.08 -3.55
CA ARG A 157 -7.19 -2.13 -3.26
C ARG A 157 -6.51 -1.97 -1.90
N PRO A 158 -5.93 -3.04 -1.32
CA PRO A 158 -5.04 -2.93 -0.17
C PRO A 158 -3.87 -1.97 -0.43
N TYR A 159 -3.54 -1.20 0.58
CA TYR A 159 -2.47 -0.21 0.57
C TYR A 159 -1.61 -0.36 1.84
N ARG A 160 -0.31 -0.12 1.69
CA ARG A 160 0.66 -0.17 2.79
C ARG A 160 0.83 1.19 3.43
N TYR A 161 0.92 1.19 4.75
CA TYR A 161 1.26 2.34 5.55
C TYR A 161 2.43 1.99 6.48
N ASP A 162 3.36 2.93 6.65
CA ASP A 162 4.49 2.77 7.58
C ASP A 162 4.09 3.13 9.02
N THR A 163 2.96 3.81 9.20
CA THR A 163 2.32 4.10 10.48
C THR A 163 0.87 3.64 10.45
N ASP A 164 0.27 3.45 11.63
CA ASP A 164 -1.12 3.02 11.73
C ASP A 164 -2.08 4.10 11.18
N PRO A 165 -2.77 3.87 10.05
CA PRO A 165 -3.67 4.86 9.47
C PRO A 165 -4.93 5.06 10.32
N ASP A 166 -5.28 4.15 11.22
CA ASP A 166 -6.43 4.26 12.10
C ASP A 166 -6.13 5.20 13.29
N ASN A 167 -4.87 5.32 13.70
CA ASN A 167 -4.44 6.30 14.71
C ASN A 167 -4.48 7.75 14.19
N ALA A 168 -4.17 7.96 12.91
CA ALA A 168 -4.21 9.31 12.30
C ALA A 168 -5.64 9.87 12.23
N GLN A 169 -6.65 9.02 12.09
CA GLN A 169 -8.07 9.42 12.12
C GLN A 169 -8.59 9.73 13.52
N LYS A 170 -7.85 9.42 14.59
CA LYS A 170 -8.24 9.73 15.97
C LYS A 170 -7.99 11.18 16.38
N VAL A 171 -7.42 12.00 15.49
CA VAL A 171 -7.50 13.46 15.58
C VAL A 171 -8.75 13.90 14.81
N ALA A 172 -9.93 13.49 15.30
CA ALA A 172 -11.03 14.44 15.25
C ALA A 172 -10.45 15.73 15.85
N PRO A 173 -10.68 16.93 15.26
CA PRO A 173 -10.36 18.16 15.96
C PRO A 173 -10.89 17.96 17.38
N SER A 174 -10.00 18.04 18.38
CA SER A 174 -10.41 17.82 19.76
C SER A 174 -11.70 18.60 19.97
N ASN A 175 -12.63 18.10 20.77
CA ASN A 175 -13.93 18.76 20.98
C ASN A 175 -13.78 20.28 21.31
N GLU A 176 -12.59 20.67 21.75
CA GLU A 176 -12.03 22.01 21.95
C GLU A 176 -11.91 22.91 20.69
N SER A 177 -11.86 22.36 19.48
CA SER A 177 -11.69 23.09 18.21
C SER A 177 -13.01 23.22 17.45
N ARG A 178 -14.02 22.39 17.74
CA ARG A 178 -15.35 22.46 17.11
C ARG A 178 -16.12 23.74 17.50
N THR A 179 -15.92 24.23 18.72
CA THR A 179 -16.50 25.50 19.20
C THR A 179 -15.78 26.73 18.68
N GLN A 180 -14.51 26.62 18.27
CA GLN A 180 -13.70 27.75 17.80
C GLN A 180 -13.89 28.03 16.30
N VAL A 181 -14.16 27.00 15.49
CA VAL A 181 -14.48 27.16 14.05
C VAL A 181 -15.95 27.56 13.84
N ALA A 182 -16.88 27.08 14.68
CA ALA A 182 -18.29 27.45 14.59
C ALA A 182 -18.55 28.95 14.85
N VAL A 183 -17.73 29.60 15.67
CA VAL A 183 -17.85 31.04 15.95
C VAL A 183 -17.19 31.93 14.89
N ASN A 184 -16.20 31.41 14.14
CA ASN A 184 -15.41 32.23 13.20
C ASN A 184 -15.80 32.06 11.73
N SER A 185 -16.54 31.02 11.35
CA SER A 185 -16.87 30.77 9.93
C SER A 185 -18.37 30.76 9.60
N GLU A 186 -19.28 30.52 10.57
CA GLU A 186 -20.72 30.38 10.30
C GLU A 186 -21.64 31.35 11.07
N GLY A 187 -21.10 32.30 11.84
CA GLY A 187 -21.93 33.28 12.57
C GLY A 187 -22.81 32.71 13.68
N LYS A 188 -22.61 31.44 14.10
CA LYS A 188 -23.36 30.83 15.21
C LYS A 188 -22.73 31.25 16.54
N THR A 189 -23.42 32.11 17.27
CA THR A 189 -22.89 32.73 18.49
C THR A 189 -23.10 31.86 19.72
N ASN A 190 -22.05 31.63 20.51
CA ASN A 190 -22.16 31.11 21.88
C ASN A 190 -22.81 32.17 22.77
N GLU A 191 -24.01 31.91 23.31
CA GLU A 191 -24.77 32.88 24.12
C GLU A 191 -24.00 33.37 25.36
N ALA A 192 -23.10 32.57 25.91
CA ALA A 192 -22.30 32.91 27.09
C ALA A 192 -21.24 34.00 26.83
N THR A 193 -20.83 34.19 25.57
CA THR A 193 -19.74 35.09 25.17
C THR A 193 -20.11 36.03 24.02
N LYS A 194 -21.39 36.05 23.64
CA LYS A 194 -21.96 36.82 22.52
C LYS A 194 -21.63 38.32 22.49
N ASN A 195 -21.48 38.96 23.65
CA ASN A 195 -21.29 40.42 23.74
C ASN A 195 -19.84 40.80 24.04
N LEU A 196 -18.90 39.85 23.97
CA LEU A 196 -17.48 40.14 24.13
C LEU A 196 -16.95 40.78 22.85
N LYS A 197 -16.19 41.88 23.01
CA LYS A 197 -15.49 42.54 21.90
C LYS A 197 -14.11 41.93 21.63
N GLU A 198 -13.63 41.12 22.55
CA GLU A 198 -12.33 40.46 22.46
C GLU A 198 -12.46 39.04 21.90
N PRO A 199 -11.48 38.58 21.10
CA PRO A 199 -11.44 37.19 20.64
C PRO A 199 -11.25 36.23 21.82
N LEU A 200 -11.94 35.09 21.75
CA LEU A 200 -11.88 34.04 22.77
C LEU A 200 -10.53 33.30 22.73
N ARG A 201 -10.00 32.95 23.92
CA ARG A 201 -8.82 32.07 24.02
C ARG A 201 -9.18 30.63 23.67
N LYS A 202 -8.19 29.85 23.26
CA LYS A 202 -8.35 28.42 22.98
C LYS A 202 -8.91 27.70 24.23
N GLY A 203 -10.02 26.97 24.08
CA GLY A 203 -10.72 26.29 25.18
C GLY A 203 -11.64 27.17 26.05
N GLN A 204 -11.78 28.46 25.74
CA GLN A 204 -12.64 29.37 26.50
C GLN A 204 -14.12 29.21 26.10
N THR A 205 -14.95 28.79 27.05
CA THR A 205 -16.41 28.63 26.84
C THR A 205 -17.26 29.63 27.66
N ALA A 206 -16.65 30.36 28.59
CA ALA A 206 -17.25 31.38 29.44
C ALA A 206 -16.32 32.63 29.57
N PRO A 207 -16.79 33.77 30.09
CA PRO A 207 -15.92 34.93 30.35
C PRO A 207 -14.70 34.52 31.21
N LYS A 208 -13.50 34.89 30.77
CA LYS A 208 -12.24 34.47 31.41
C LYS A 208 -11.96 35.23 32.72
N ASP A 209 -12.55 36.42 32.87
CA ASP A 209 -12.28 37.38 33.92
C ASP A 209 -13.48 38.31 34.15
N THR A 210 -13.48 39.01 35.29
CA THR A 210 -14.54 39.93 35.71
C THR A 210 -14.81 41.04 34.68
N ALA A 211 -13.76 41.47 33.96
CA ALA A 211 -13.88 42.46 32.88
C ALA A 211 -14.73 41.93 31.72
N GLN A 212 -14.48 40.69 31.26
CA GLN A 212 -15.31 40.06 30.25
C GLN A 212 -16.73 39.75 30.76
N GLN A 213 -16.88 39.40 32.03
CA GLN A 213 -18.20 39.17 32.63
C GLN A 213 -19.04 40.44 32.65
N GLN A 214 -18.45 41.59 33.02
CA GLN A 214 -19.12 42.89 32.98
C GLN A 214 -19.47 43.33 31.55
N GLN A 215 -18.61 43.07 30.55
CA GLN A 215 -18.95 43.32 29.14
C GLN A 215 -20.15 42.49 28.70
N GLN A 216 -20.20 41.21 29.10
CA GLN A 216 -21.31 40.33 28.79
C GLN A 216 -22.64 40.80 29.40
N GLU A 217 -22.62 41.23 30.67
CA GLU A 217 -23.79 41.77 31.37
C GLU A 217 -24.25 43.12 30.84
N ASN A 218 -23.33 44.03 30.54
CA ASN A 218 -23.66 45.34 29.97
C ASN A 218 -24.30 45.21 28.57
N GLY A 219 -23.83 44.26 27.76
CA GLY A 219 -24.48 43.92 26.49
C GLY A 219 -25.90 43.38 26.66
N LYS A 220 -26.16 42.53 27.67
CA LYS A 220 -27.50 42.03 28.00
C LYS A 220 -28.45 43.15 28.45
N LYS A 221 -27.96 44.10 29.27
CA LYS A 221 -28.75 45.26 29.73
C LYS A 221 -29.16 46.18 28.57
N ARG A 222 -28.26 46.42 27.60
CA ARG A 222 -28.57 47.23 26.40
C ARG A 222 -29.63 46.60 25.50
N ASN A 223 -29.62 45.28 25.32
CA ASN A 223 -30.63 44.59 24.50
C ASN A 223 -32.01 44.50 25.19
N LYS A 224 -32.07 44.56 26.53
CA LYS A 224 -33.34 44.51 27.27
C LYS A 224 -34.08 45.86 27.29
N GLY A 225 -33.40 46.97 26.95
CA GLY A 225 -33.96 48.33 26.93
C GLY A 225 -34.54 48.77 25.58
N MET A 226 -34.38 47.99 24.50
CA MET A 226 -34.94 48.30 23.18
C MET A 226 -36.15 47.39 22.89
N ARG A 227 -37.30 47.71 23.49
CA ARG A 227 -38.61 47.24 23.01
C ARG A 227 -39.35 48.46 22.48
N MET A 228 -39.43 48.60 21.15
CA MET A 228 -40.51 49.34 20.48
C MET A 228 -41.57 48.33 20.04
#